data_AF-A0A6I3WUR6-F1
#
_entry.id   AF-A0A6I3WUR6-F1
#
_cell.length_a   1.000
_cell.length_b   1.000
_cell.length_c   1.000
_cell.angle_alpha   90.00
_cell.angle_beta   90.00
_cell.angle_gamma   90.00
#
_symmetry.space_group_name_H-M   'P 1'
#
loop_
_entity.id
_entity.type
_entity.pdbx_description
1 polymer ?
#
loop_
_entity_poly.entity_id
_entity_poly.type
_entity_poly.pdbx_seq_one_letter_code
_entity_poly.pdbx_strand_id
1 'polypeptide(L)' 'MTYHAATNRYDSIPYRRCGRSGLLLPRISLGLWNNFGDDRDLSVQRDIVLRAFDLGV' A
#
# COMPACT_ATOMS: atom_id res chain seq x y z
N MET A 1 19.29 1.59 -4.37
CA MET A 1 18.63 2.73 -5.06
C MET A 1 17.57 3.30 -4.12
N THR A 2 17.48 4.62 -3.97
CA THR A 2 16.43 5.26 -3.17
C THR A 2 15.10 5.16 -3.89
N TYR A 3 14.03 4.81 -3.17
CA TYR A 3 12.69 4.70 -3.74
C TYR A 3 12.04 6.09 -3.85
N HIS A 4 11.39 6.36 -4.98
CA HIS A 4 10.58 7.55 -5.22
C HIS A 4 9.15 7.11 -5.54
N ALA A 5 8.20 7.54 -4.71
CA ALA A 5 6.80 7.17 -4.89
C ALA A 5 6.17 7.84 -6.12
N ALA A 6 5.26 7.13 -6.78
CA ALA A 6 4.52 7.61 -7.93
C ALA A 6 3.78 8.91 -7.60
N THR A 7 3.99 9.96 -8.39
CA THR A 7 3.44 11.30 -8.13
C THR A 7 1.92 11.35 -8.21
N ASN A 8 1.32 10.43 -8.97
CA ASN A 8 -0.12 10.29 -9.22
C ASN A 8 -0.81 9.25 -8.32
N ARG A 9 -0.15 8.74 -7.28
CA ARG A 9 -0.66 7.65 -6.43
C ARG A 9 -2.04 7.92 -5.79
N TYR A 10 -2.42 9.18 -5.63
CA TYR A 10 -3.70 9.58 -5.04
C TYR A 10 -4.80 9.89 -6.06
N ASP A 11 -4.49 9.83 -7.36
CA ASP A 11 -5.41 10.25 -8.42
C ASP A 11 -6.44 9.16 -8.75
N SER A 12 -6.12 7.89 -8.45
CA SER A 12 -6.83 6.73 -8.98
C SER A 12 -7.71 5.98 -7.97
N ILE A 13 -7.32 5.94 -6.69
CA ILE A 13 -8.06 5.21 -5.65
C ILE A 13 -8.94 6.16 -4.82
N PRO A 14 -10.25 5.89 -4.69
CA PRO A 14 -11.08 6.67 -3.78
C PRO A 14 -10.84 6.26 -2.33
N TYR A 15 -10.77 7.26 -1.44
CA TYR A 15 -10.65 7.06 0.01
C TYR A 15 -12.02 7.17 0.70
N ARG A 16 -12.24 6.41 1.77
CA ARG A 16 -13.48 6.45 2.55
C ARG A 16 -13.23 6.67 4.04
N ARG A 17 -14.15 7.39 4.69
CA ARG A 17 -14.11 7.60 6.14
C ARG A 17 -14.29 6.30 6.91
N CYS A 18 -13.46 6.10 7.92
CA CYS A 18 -13.61 5.02 8.89
C CYS A 18 -14.67 5.43 9.93
N GLY A 19 -15.92 5.05 9.70
CA GLY A 19 -17.04 5.38 10.59
C GLY A 19 -17.25 6.89 10.73
N ARG A 20 -17.35 7.36 11.99
CA ARG A 20 -17.54 8.79 12.33
C ARG A 20 -16.22 9.52 12.62
N SER A 21 -15.08 8.91 12.28
CA SER A 21 -13.76 9.53 12.48
C SER A 21 -13.36 10.41 11.29
N GLY A 22 -12.33 11.24 11.49
CA GLY A 22 -11.66 11.97 10.42
C GLY A 22 -10.73 11.10 9.56
N LEU A 23 -10.52 9.83 9.91
CA LEU A 23 -9.60 8.93 9.23
C LEU A 23 -10.18 8.50 7.89
N LEU A 24 -9.43 8.73 6.81
CA LEU A 24 -9.71 8.26 5.46
C LEU A 24 -8.83 7.05 5.15
N LEU A 25 -9.44 5.94 4.73
CA LEU A 25 -8.75 4.71 4.36
C LEU A 25 -8.91 4.38 2.88
N PRO A 26 -7.95 3.62 2.34
CA PRO A 26 -8.07 2.70 1.25
C PRO A 26 -9.48 2.22 0.94
N ARG A 27 -9.99 2.26 -0.29
CA ARG A 27 -11.04 1.25 -0.62
C ARG A 27 -10.47 -0.16 -0.68
N ILE A 28 -9.15 -0.28 -0.89
CA ILE A 28 -8.38 -1.51 -0.85
C ILE A 28 -7.23 -1.27 0.13
N SER A 29 -6.93 -2.25 0.97
CA SER A 29 -5.79 -2.21 1.90
C SER A 29 -4.95 -3.47 1.74
N LEU A 30 -3.63 -3.34 1.87
CA LEU A 30 -2.70 -4.46 1.82
C LEU A 30 -2.53 -5.04 3.23
N GLY A 31 -2.91 -6.30 3.42
CA GLY A 31 -2.60 -7.07 4.62
C GLY A 31 -1.35 -7.94 4.43
N LEU A 32 -0.52 -8.05 5.46
CA LEU A 32 0.77 -8.76 5.40
C LEU A 32 0.70 -10.20 5.97
N TRP A 33 -0.49 -10.81 5.99
CA TRP A 33 -0.68 -12.11 6.63
C TRP A 33 0.12 -13.25 5.96
N ASN A 34 0.12 -13.29 4.63
CA ASN A 34 0.88 -14.27 3.84
C ASN A 34 1.85 -13.54 2.92
N ASN A 35 2.96 -14.19 2.58
CA ASN A 35 4.04 -13.71 1.70
C ASN A 35 5.01 -12.69 2.31
N PHE A 36 4.91 -12.41 3.61
CA PHE A 36 5.78 -11.46 4.33
C PHE A 36 6.52 -12.12 5.50
N GLY A 37 6.82 -13.42 5.38
CA GLY A 37 7.64 -14.17 6.33
C GLY A 37 9.08 -14.35 5.85
N ASP A 38 9.93 -14.91 6.70
CA ASP A 38 11.34 -15.19 6.40
C ASP A 38 11.54 -16.22 5.26
N ASP A 39 10.48 -16.93 4.88
CA ASP A 39 10.45 -17.86 3.76
C ASP A 39 10.38 -17.18 2.39
N ARG A 40 10.20 -15.85 2.35
CA ARG A 40 10.11 -15.05 1.12
C ARG A 40 11.23 -14.04 1.01
N ASP A 41 11.77 -13.91 -0.20
CA ASP A 41 12.80 -12.92 -0.50
C ASP A 41 12.30 -11.51 -0.15
N LEU A 42 13.08 -10.81 0.67
CA LEU A 42 12.78 -9.45 1.13
C LEU A 42 12.61 -8.47 -0.04
N SER A 43 13.30 -8.70 -1.17
CA SER A 43 13.14 -7.88 -2.37
C SER A 43 11.71 -7.96 -2.93
N VAL A 44 11.14 -9.17 -2.99
CA VAL A 44 9.76 -9.39 -3.44
C VAL A 44 8.77 -8.74 -2.46
N GLN A 45 8.99 -8.91 -1.16
CA GLN A 45 8.16 -8.26 -0.13
C GLN A 45 8.16 -6.75 -0.29
N ARG A 46 9.35 -6.16 -0.50
CA ARG A 46 9.53 -4.73 -0.73
C ARG A 46 8.77 -4.28 -1.98
N ASP A 47 8.91 -4.99 -3.10
CA ASP A 47 8.26 -4.62 -4.36
C ASP A 47 6.73 -4.62 -4.24
N ILE A 48 6.15 -5.57 -3.48
CA ILE A 48 4.70 -5.61 -3.22
C ILE A 48 4.25 -4.37 -2.44
N VAL A 49 4.95 -4.00 -1.37
CA VAL A 49 4.60 -2.83 -0.53
C VAL A 49 4.72 -1.53 -1.34
N LEU A 50 5.83 -1.37 -2.07
CA LEU A 50 6.06 -0.17 -2.87
C LEU A 50 5.02 -0.04 -3.99
N ARG A 51 4.64 -1.15 -4.63
CA ARG A 51 3.60 -1.15 -5.65
C ARG A 51 2.23 -0.79 -5.08
N ALA A 52 1.88 -1.32 -3.91
CA ALA A 52 0.63 -0.97 -3.24
C ALA A 52 0.58 0.54 -2.96
N PHE A 53 1.66 1.11 -2.43
CA PHE A 53 1.75 2.53 -2.15
C PHE A 53 1.68 3.40 -3.41
N ASP A 54 2.32 2.99 -4.50
CA ASP A 54 2.23 3.67 -5.80
C ASP A 54 0.81 3.67 -6.39
N LEU A 55 -0.04 2.74 -5.97
CA LEU A 55 -1.45 2.65 -6.34
C LEU A 55 -2.37 3.38 -5.35
N GLY A 56 -1.81 4.03 -4.32
CA GLY A 56 -2.55 4.78 -3.31
C GLY A 56 -3.12 3.92 -2.17
N VAL A 57 -2.71 2.66 -2.06
CA VAL A 57 -3.02 1.81 -0.92
C VAL A 57 -2.23 2.24 0.31
#